data_AF-C5KC49-F1
#
_entry.id   AF-C5KC49-F1
#
_cell.length_a   1.000
_cell.length_b   1.000
_cell.length_c   1.000
_cell.angle_alpha   90.00
_cell.angle_beta   90.00
_cell.angle_gamma   90.00
#
_symmetry.space_group_name_H-M   'P 1'
#
loop_
_entity.id
_entity.type
_entity.pdbx_description
1 polymer ?
#
loop_
_entity_poly.entity_id
_entity_poly.type
_entity_poly.pdbx_seq_one_letter_code
_entity_poly.pdbx_strand_id
1 'polypeptide(L)'
;MSKLSDETQDLLLKTKIDDVLRESLLKFLEKIGQEPRAEYFLTPVDQKAYPHYKDVVKRPMDLSTMEMKVKGQRPRGRKPRVPRPTIEKYQYVQDVFNDLEQIWINCMTFNRPDCDAYAASVEMQATARALVDDWVVANIPNARMKEIDPSPTVRLTAEVLREVSEAEGEPEA
;
A
#
# COMPACT_ATOMS: atom_id res chain seq x y z
N MET A 1 -14.71 12.80 -7.17
CA MET A 1 -13.37 12.28 -6.82
C MET A 1 -13.37 10.79 -7.07
N SER A 2 -12.47 10.25 -7.90
CA SER A 2 -12.46 8.82 -8.23
C SER A 2 -11.91 8.01 -7.06
N LYS A 3 -12.51 6.84 -6.81
CA LYS A 3 -11.92 5.78 -5.99
C LYS A 3 -10.79 5.14 -6.80
N LEU A 4 -9.83 4.48 -6.13
CA LEU A 4 -8.88 3.59 -6.79
C LEU A 4 -9.64 2.57 -7.64
N SER A 5 -9.08 2.17 -8.78
CA SER A 5 -9.73 1.18 -9.64
C SER A 5 -9.95 -0.15 -8.91
N ASP A 6 -10.97 -0.92 -9.29
CA ASP A 6 -11.25 -2.23 -8.67
C ASP A 6 -10.07 -3.20 -8.88
N GLU A 7 -9.37 -3.11 -10.02
CA GLU A 7 -8.15 -3.86 -10.30
C GLU A 7 -7.01 -3.46 -9.34
N THR A 8 -6.82 -2.15 -9.12
CA THR A 8 -5.86 -1.64 -8.12
C THR A 8 -6.18 -2.24 -6.75
N GLN A 9 -7.45 -2.21 -6.32
CA GLN A 9 -7.84 -2.69 -4.99
C GLN A 9 -7.56 -4.20 -4.80
N ASP A 10 -7.87 -5.04 -5.79
CA ASP A 10 -7.62 -6.49 -5.71
C ASP A 10 -6.11 -6.81 -5.66
N LEU A 11 -5.28 -6.11 -6.45
CA LEU A 11 -3.83 -6.30 -6.46
C LEU A 11 -3.20 -5.93 -5.10
N LEU A 12 -3.66 -4.85 -4.47
CA LEU A 12 -3.15 -4.41 -3.18
C LEU A 12 -3.35 -5.48 -2.09
N LEU A 13 -4.52 -6.12 -2.07
CA LEU A 13 -4.91 -7.13 -1.09
C LEU A 13 -4.00 -8.38 -1.10
N LYS A 14 -3.49 -8.76 -2.29
CA LYS A 14 -2.74 -10.01 -2.48
C LYS A 14 -1.21 -9.82 -2.47
N THR A 15 -0.74 -8.58 -2.61
CA THR A 15 0.69 -8.31 -2.81
C THR A 15 1.44 -8.22 -1.47
N LYS A 16 2.26 -9.23 -1.17
CA LYS A 16 3.22 -9.22 -0.05
C LYS A 16 4.39 -8.29 -0.36
N ILE A 17 4.88 -7.58 0.67
CA ILE A 17 6.02 -6.68 0.54
C ILE A 17 7.34 -7.46 0.63
N ASP A 18 7.98 -7.70 -0.51
CA ASP A 18 9.38 -8.10 -0.61
C ASP A 18 10.34 -6.89 -0.45
N ASP A 19 11.65 -7.12 -0.58
CA ASP A 19 12.64 -6.05 -0.36
C ASP A 19 12.69 -5.03 -1.52
N VAL A 20 12.34 -5.44 -2.75
CA VAL A 20 12.25 -4.54 -3.90
C VAL A 20 11.07 -3.58 -3.72
N LEU A 21 9.90 -4.13 -3.39
CA LEU A 21 8.72 -3.35 -3.08
C LEU A 21 8.95 -2.47 -1.86
N ARG A 22 9.69 -2.93 -0.86
CA ARG A 22 10.06 -2.13 0.32
C ARG A 22 10.83 -0.87 -0.07
N GLU A 23 11.88 -1.01 -0.87
CA GLU A 23 12.66 0.14 -1.34
C GLU A 23 11.81 1.10 -2.18
N SER A 24 10.95 0.54 -3.05
CA SER A 24 10.05 1.35 -3.88
C SER A 24 9.00 2.10 -3.04
N LEU A 25 8.43 1.47 -2.01
CA LEU A 25 7.50 2.09 -1.06
C LEU A 25 8.17 3.20 -0.25
N LEU A 26 9.45 3.05 0.11
CA LEU A 26 10.18 4.12 0.81
C LEU A 26 10.36 5.35 -0.09
N LYS A 27 10.71 5.16 -1.36
CA LYS A 27 10.78 6.25 -2.35
C LYS A 27 9.41 6.89 -2.59
N PHE A 28 8.34 6.09 -2.60
CA PHE A 28 6.97 6.59 -2.68
C PHE A 28 6.64 7.49 -1.48
N LEU A 29 6.91 7.06 -0.25
CA LEU A 29 6.64 7.86 0.95
C LEU A 29 7.50 9.13 1.00
N GLU A 30 8.75 9.06 0.53
CA GLU A 30 9.61 10.23 0.36
C GLU A 30 8.99 11.24 -0.62
N LYS A 31 8.48 10.78 -1.76
CA LYS A 31 7.78 11.62 -2.74
C LYS A 31 6.55 12.31 -2.12
N ILE A 32 5.73 11.56 -1.36
CA ILE A 32 4.59 12.15 -0.64
C ILE A 32 5.06 13.20 0.38
N GLY A 33 6.16 12.95 1.10
CA GLY A 33 6.74 13.88 2.06
C GLY A 33 7.32 15.16 1.45
N GLN A 34 7.59 15.17 0.13
CA GLN A 34 8.09 16.34 -0.62
C GLN A 34 6.97 17.19 -1.23
N GLU A 35 5.72 16.73 -1.17
CA GLU A 35 4.59 17.53 -1.65
C GLU A 35 4.44 18.83 -0.84
N PRO A 36 4.05 19.96 -1.47
CA PRO A 36 4.06 21.28 -0.83
C PRO A 36 3.28 21.39 0.48
N ARG A 37 2.29 20.52 0.68
CA ARG A 37 1.35 20.54 1.82
C ARG A 37 1.61 19.41 2.81
N ALA A 38 2.73 18.68 2.65
CA ALA A 38 3.06 17.52 3.47
C ALA A 38 3.42 17.86 4.93
N GLU A 39 3.74 19.12 5.24
CA GLU A 39 4.26 19.57 6.54
C GLU A 39 3.41 19.14 7.74
N TYR A 40 2.08 19.09 7.58
CA TYR A 40 1.14 18.67 8.63
C TYR A 40 1.22 17.17 8.99
N PHE A 41 1.82 16.36 8.12
CA PHE A 41 1.68 14.90 8.11
C PHE A 41 3.01 14.17 8.27
N LEU A 42 4.12 14.90 8.37
CA LEU A 42 5.48 14.33 8.43
C LEU A 42 5.71 13.54 9.72
N THR A 43 5.15 13.98 10.84
CA THR A 43 5.45 13.44 12.19
C THR A 43 4.18 13.28 13.02
N PRO A 44 4.20 12.48 14.11
CA PRO A 44 3.02 12.29 14.93
C PRO A 44 2.54 13.61 15.55
N VAL A 45 1.22 13.82 15.57
CA VAL A 45 0.61 14.98 16.23
C VAL A 45 1.02 15.05 17.70
N ASP A 46 1.52 16.20 18.13
CA ASP A 46 1.88 16.45 19.53
C ASP A 46 0.64 16.54 20.42
N GLN A 47 0.40 15.48 21.19
CA GLN A 47 -0.73 15.39 22.11
C GLN A 47 -0.63 16.34 23.30
N LYS A 48 0.53 16.96 23.57
CA LYS A 48 0.62 18.03 24.56
C LYS A 48 0.04 19.33 24.01
N ALA A 49 0.32 19.64 22.74
CA ALA A 49 -0.27 20.77 22.04
C ALA A 49 -1.76 20.55 21.73
N TYR A 50 -2.16 19.30 21.49
CA TYR A 50 -3.56 18.92 21.22
C TYR A 50 -4.06 17.85 22.22
N PRO A 51 -4.39 18.23 23.47
CA PRO A 51 -4.78 17.29 24.52
C PRO A 51 -5.98 16.39 24.18
N HIS A 52 -6.93 16.91 23.40
CA HIS A 52 -8.15 16.20 23.00
C HIS A 52 -8.00 15.36 21.73
N TYR A 53 -6.81 15.29 21.13
CA TYR A 53 -6.62 14.59 19.86
C TYR A 53 -7.04 13.11 19.94
N LYS A 54 -6.73 12.42 21.04
CA LYS A 54 -7.09 11.01 21.25
C LYS A 54 -8.57 10.76 21.58
N ASP A 55 -9.28 11.80 22.00
CA ASP A 55 -10.72 11.71 22.24
C ASP A 55 -11.47 11.57 20.92
N VAL A 56 -10.92 12.15 19.85
CA VAL A 56 -11.47 12.13 18.49
C VAL A 56 -10.79 11.07 17.62
N VAL A 57 -9.46 11.13 17.50
CA VAL A 57 -8.66 10.27 16.60
C VAL A 57 -8.22 9.00 17.32
N LYS A 58 -8.80 7.86 16.92
CA LYS A 58 -8.55 6.55 17.54
C LYS A 58 -7.34 5.81 16.96
N ARG A 59 -6.96 6.10 15.72
CA ARG A 59 -5.83 5.48 15.02
C ARG A 59 -4.88 6.55 14.49
N PRO A 60 -4.07 7.21 15.34
CA PRO A 60 -3.08 8.18 14.89
C PRO A 60 -2.12 7.57 13.88
N MET A 61 -1.79 8.32 12.84
CA MET A 61 -0.83 7.94 11.79
C MET A 61 -0.15 9.18 11.23
N ASP A 62 1.07 9.01 10.73
CA ASP A 62 1.92 10.02 10.12
C ASP A 62 2.98 9.35 9.24
N LEU A 63 3.62 10.11 8.34
CA LEU A 63 4.56 9.56 7.36
C LEU A 63 5.82 8.96 8.02
N SER A 64 6.35 9.56 9.09
CA SER A 64 7.50 8.98 9.81
C SER A 64 7.17 7.63 10.46
N THR A 65 5.95 7.48 10.99
CA THR A 65 5.47 6.19 11.52
C THR A 65 5.33 5.16 10.40
N MET A 66 4.76 5.54 9.26
CA MET A 66 4.69 4.66 8.10
C MET A 66 6.07 4.22 7.61
N GLU A 67 7.03 5.13 7.52
CA GLU A 67 8.40 4.84 7.12
C GLU A 67 9.05 3.81 8.07
N MET A 68 8.88 3.98 9.38
CA MET A 68 9.34 2.99 10.38
C MET A 68 8.69 1.62 10.17
N LYS A 69 7.38 1.58 9.90
CA LYS A 69 6.64 0.32 9.62
C LYS A 69 7.12 -0.35 8.33
N VAL A 70 7.41 0.40 7.26
CA VAL A 70 7.98 -0.14 6.02
C VAL A 70 9.38 -0.72 6.28
N LYS A 71 10.22 -0.03 7.04
CA LYS A 71 11.57 -0.51 7.41
C LYS A 71 11.56 -1.66 8.42
N GLY A 72 10.42 -1.94 9.06
CA GLY A 72 10.34 -2.85 10.21
C GLY A 72 11.16 -2.39 11.40
N GLN A 73 11.40 -1.08 11.51
CA GLN A 73 12.17 -0.48 12.59
C GLN A 73 11.26 -0.20 13.78
N ARG A 74 11.77 -0.51 14.97
CA ARG A 74 11.13 -0.07 16.21
C ARG A 74 11.59 1.36 16.51
N PRO A 75 10.74 2.20 17.15
CA PRO A 75 11.18 3.50 17.64
C PRO A 75 12.43 3.36 18.49
N ARG A 76 13.45 4.18 18.21
CA ARG A 76 14.65 4.23 19.04
C ARG A 76 14.26 4.82 20.40
N GLY A 77 14.47 4.06 21.48
CA GLY A 77 14.11 4.49 22.84
C GLY A 77 13.95 3.31 23.80
N ARG A 78 13.75 3.61 25.09
CA ARG A 78 13.47 2.57 26.10
C ARG A 78 12.22 1.80 25.69
N LYS A 79 12.29 0.46 25.71
CA LYS A 79 11.11 -0.41 25.62
C LYS A 79 10.08 0.11 26.64
N PRO A 80 8.84 0.44 26.23
CA PRO A 80 7.84 0.90 27.18
C PRO A 80 7.61 -0.20 28.22
N ARG A 81 7.49 0.21 29.50
CA ARG A 81 7.20 -0.69 30.63
C ARG A 81 5.86 -1.42 30.49
N VAL A 82 4.98 -0.91 29.64
CA VAL A 82 3.71 -1.51 29.25
C VAL A 82 3.84 -1.97 27.80
N PRO A 83 3.36 -3.17 27.43
CA PRO A 83 3.29 -3.57 26.03
C PRO A 83 2.53 -2.50 25.24
N ARG A 84 3.25 -1.70 24.45
CA ARG A 84 2.61 -0.89 23.41
C ARG A 84 2.29 -1.84 22.26
N PRO A 85 1.21 -1.60 21.50
CA PRO A 85 1.08 -2.19 20.18
C PRO A 85 2.42 -1.98 19.47
N THR A 86 3.07 -3.09 19.14
CA THR A 86 4.34 -3.05 18.43
C THR A 86 4.12 -2.24 17.15
N ILE A 87 5.06 -1.36 16.79
CA ILE A 87 5.11 -0.87 15.41
C ILE A 87 5.40 -2.10 14.57
N GLU A 88 4.32 -2.72 14.08
CA GLU A 88 4.38 -3.92 13.29
C GLU A 88 4.80 -3.55 11.89
N LYS A 89 5.77 -4.29 11.39
CA LYS A 89 6.25 -4.17 10.03
C LYS A 89 5.07 -4.46 9.08
N TYR A 90 4.91 -3.66 8.04
CA TYR A 90 3.91 -3.94 7.03
C TYR A 90 4.19 -5.27 6.32
N GLN A 91 3.15 -6.07 6.14
CA GLN A 91 3.24 -7.36 5.47
C GLN A 91 2.71 -7.29 4.04
N TYR A 92 1.67 -6.49 3.80
CA TYR A 92 1.03 -6.32 2.50
C TYR A 92 1.04 -4.86 2.05
N VAL A 93 1.08 -4.63 0.74
CA VAL A 93 1.06 -3.27 0.17
C VAL A 93 -0.20 -2.52 0.60
N GLN A 94 -1.34 -3.22 0.70
CA GLN A 94 -2.59 -2.63 1.19
C GLN A 94 -2.45 -1.97 2.57
N ASP A 95 -1.66 -2.56 3.48
CA ASP A 95 -1.50 -2.01 4.83
C ASP A 95 -0.86 -0.62 4.79
N VAL A 96 0.05 -0.39 3.83
CA VAL A 96 0.71 0.91 3.63
C VAL A 96 -0.31 1.94 3.17
N PHE A 97 -1.09 1.64 2.13
CA PHE A 97 -2.03 2.61 1.57
C PHE A 97 -3.27 2.83 2.45
N ASN A 98 -3.65 1.83 3.26
CA ASN A 98 -4.65 2.00 4.31
C ASN A 98 -4.20 3.03 5.36
N ASP A 99 -2.95 2.94 5.81
CA ASP A 99 -2.41 3.89 6.79
C ASP A 99 -2.15 5.27 6.17
N LEU A 100 -1.82 5.35 4.87
CA LEU A 100 -1.77 6.62 4.14
C LEU A 100 -3.14 7.31 4.15
N GLU A 101 -4.20 6.58 3.80
CA GLU A 101 -5.58 7.08 3.83
C GLU A 101 -6.00 7.47 5.26
N GLN A 102 -5.54 6.73 6.27
CA GLN A 102 -5.81 7.02 7.67
C GLN A 102 -5.26 8.39 8.10
N ILE A 103 -4.13 8.85 7.56
CA ILE A 103 -3.61 10.21 7.82
C ILE A 103 -4.65 11.26 7.42
N TRP A 104 -5.21 11.14 6.22
CA TRP A 104 -6.18 12.10 5.69
C TRP A 104 -7.50 12.06 6.46
N ILE A 105 -8.00 10.85 6.74
CA ILE A 105 -9.21 10.64 7.55
C ILE A 105 -9.05 11.27 8.93
N ASN A 106 -7.90 11.08 9.58
CA ASN A 106 -7.63 11.66 10.89
C ASN A 106 -7.67 13.20 10.84
N CYS A 107 -7.02 13.79 9.83
CA CYS A 107 -6.98 15.23 9.66
C CYS A 107 -8.39 15.79 9.45
N MET A 108 -9.17 15.21 8.53
CA MET A 108 -10.53 15.65 8.24
C MET A 108 -11.50 15.43 9.41
N THR A 109 -11.27 14.38 10.22
CA THR A 109 -12.12 14.09 11.40
C THR A 109 -11.85 15.07 12.54
N PHE A 110 -10.58 15.45 12.75
CA PHE A 110 -10.20 16.32 13.86
C PHE A 110 -10.41 17.80 13.55
N ASN A 111 -10.14 18.21 12.31
CA ASN A 111 -10.10 19.61 11.92
C ASN A 111 -11.42 20.11 11.32
N ARG A 112 -11.67 21.41 11.44
CA ARG A 112 -12.83 22.04 10.79
C ARG A 112 -12.59 22.17 9.28
N PRO A 113 -13.62 22.04 8.42
CA PRO A 113 -13.47 22.12 6.97
C PRO A 113 -12.89 23.44 6.43
N ASP A 114 -12.94 24.51 7.21
CA ASP A 114 -12.48 25.85 6.83
C ASP A 114 -11.03 26.15 7.21
N CYS A 115 -10.29 25.20 7.80
CA CYS A 115 -8.88 25.43 8.15
C CYS A 115 -7.90 24.84 7.13
N ASP A 116 -6.67 25.38 7.13
CA ASP A 116 -5.62 25.01 6.19
C ASP A 116 -5.21 23.54 6.27
N ALA A 117 -5.19 22.96 7.47
CA ALA A 117 -4.84 21.55 7.66
C ALA A 117 -5.89 20.61 7.03
N TYR A 118 -7.17 20.96 7.14
CA TYR A 118 -8.24 20.20 6.48
C TYR A 118 -8.09 20.29 4.96
N ALA A 119 -7.94 21.51 4.43
CA ALA A 119 -7.73 21.71 2.99
C ALA A 119 -6.49 20.95 2.47
N ALA A 120 -5.38 20.99 3.24
CA ALA A 120 -4.17 20.24 2.92
C ALA A 120 -4.43 18.73 2.82
N SER A 121 -5.24 18.17 3.72
CA SER A 121 -5.55 16.73 3.69
C SER A 121 -6.37 16.32 2.47
N VAL A 122 -7.28 17.18 1.99
CA VAL A 122 -8.08 16.92 0.79
C VAL A 122 -7.19 16.96 -0.46
N GLU A 123 -6.33 17.98 -0.58
CA GLU A 123 -5.38 18.12 -1.67
C GLU A 123 -4.39 16.94 -1.70
N MET A 124 -3.75 16.65 -0.57
CA MET A 124 -2.80 15.56 -0.42
C MET A 124 -3.43 14.20 -0.69
N GLN A 125 -4.68 13.97 -0.28
CA GLN A 125 -5.40 12.73 -0.58
C GLN A 125 -5.60 12.54 -2.09
N ALA A 126 -5.97 13.59 -2.82
CA ALA A 126 -6.15 13.52 -4.26
C ALA A 126 -4.82 13.22 -4.97
N THR A 127 -3.74 13.92 -4.60
CA THR A 127 -2.39 13.69 -5.12
C THR A 127 -1.90 12.28 -4.80
N ALA A 128 -2.05 11.82 -3.55
CA ALA A 128 -1.64 10.50 -3.11
C ALA A 128 -2.35 9.39 -3.90
N ARG A 129 -3.67 9.50 -4.14
CA ARG A 129 -4.42 8.50 -4.91
C ARG A 129 -3.92 8.38 -6.34
N ALA A 130 -3.65 9.50 -7.02
CA ALA A 130 -3.07 9.48 -8.36
C ALA A 130 -1.69 8.79 -8.36
N LEU A 131 -0.85 9.09 -7.37
CA LEU A 131 0.47 8.48 -7.23
C LEU A 131 0.40 6.98 -6.88
N VAL A 132 -0.61 6.54 -6.13
CA VAL A 132 -0.81 5.11 -5.80
C VAL A 132 -1.12 4.32 -7.05
N ASP A 133 -2.01 4.80 -7.91
CA ASP A 133 -2.33 4.12 -9.17
C ASP A 133 -1.08 4.00 -10.07
N ASP A 134 -0.33 5.09 -10.24
CA ASP A 134 0.95 5.07 -10.99
C ASP A 134 1.96 4.09 -10.38
N TRP A 135 2.08 4.09 -9.04
CA TRP A 135 2.99 3.21 -8.34
C TRP A 135 2.61 1.74 -8.52
N VAL A 136 1.32 1.40 -8.44
CA VAL A 136 0.83 0.03 -8.60
C VAL A 136 1.13 -0.49 -10.00
N VAL A 137 0.84 0.30 -11.04
CA VAL A 137 1.14 -0.06 -12.44
C VAL A 137 2.65 -0.30 -12.64
N ALA A 138 3.50 0.53 -12.04
CA ALA A 138 4.95 0.42 -12.20
C ALA A 138 5.59 -0.71 -11.38
N ASN A 139 5.03 -1.07 -10.21
CA ASN A 139 5.72 -1.92 -9.21
C ASN A 139 5.06 -3.28 -8.97
N ILE A 140 3.80 -3.47 -9.39
CA ILE A 140 3.12 -4.76 -9.37
C ILE A 140 3.00 -5.41 -10.78
N PRO A 141 4.00 -5.40 -11.70
CA PRO A 141 3.83 -6.06 -13.00
C PRO A 141 3.90 -7.62 -13.00
N ASN A 142 3.78 -8.31 -11.86
CA ASN A 142 3.95 -9.78 -11.80
C ASN A 142 2.82 -10.59 -11.16
N ALA A 143 1.66 -10.00 -10.85
CA ALA A 143 0.46 -10.80 -10.53
C ALA A 143 -0.13 -11.50 -11.76
N ARG A 144 0.28 -11.11 -12.99
CA ARG A 144 -0.33 -11.58 -14.25
C ARG A 144 0.47 -12.65 -15.02
N MET A 145 1.67 -13.05 -14.58
CA MET A 145 2.50 -14.03 -15.33
C MET A 145 3.18 -15.14 -14.51
N LYS A 146 2.95 -15.26 -13.19
CA LYS A 146 3.43 -16.41 -12.39
C LYS A 146 2.35 -17.35 -11.84
N GLU A 147 1.09 -17.15 -12.21
CA GLU A 147 -0.03 -18.06 -11.86
C GLU A 147 -0.77 -18.65 -13.07
N ILE A 148 -0.15 -18.70 -14.25
CA ILE A 148 -0.50 -19.72 -15.24
C ILE A 148 0.70 -20.64 -15.38
N ASP A 149 1.02 -21.33 -14.28
CA ASP A 149 1.43 -22.71 -14.47
C ASP A 149 0.13 -23.49 -14.78
N PRO A 150 -0.08 -24.00 -16.01
CA PRO A 150 -1.21 -24.88 -16.26
C PRO A 150 -1.19 -25.98 -15.20
N SER A 151 -2.33 -26.16 -14.50
CA SER A 151 -2.55 -27.27 -13.58
C SER A 151 -1.97 -28.58 -14.18
N PRO A 152 -1.42 -29.51 -13.37
CA PRO A 152 -0.90 -30.79 -13.88
C PRO A 152 -1.83 -31.48 -14.88
N THR A 153 -3.14 -31.31 -14.71
CA THR A 153 -4.19 -31.77 -15.62
C THR A 153 -4.14 -31.09 -17.01
N VAL A 154 -3.95 -29.78 -17.06
CA VAL A 154 -3.83 -29.00 -18.31
C VAL A 154 -2.52 -29.34 -19.04
N ARG A 155 -1.44 -29.59 -18.29
CA ARG A 155 -0.17 -30.09 -18.85
C ARG A 155 -0.33 -31.45 -19.51
N LEU A 156 -0.98 -32.41 -18.81
CA LEU A 156 -1.26 -33.74 -19.34
C LEU A 156 -2.17 -33.68 -20.58
N THR A 157 -3.22 -32.84 -20.57
CA THR A 157 -4.09 -32.73 -21.75
C THR A 157 -3.39 -32.13 -22.96
N ALA A 158 -2.49 -31.16 -22.75
CA ALA A 158 -1.72 -30.55 -23.84
C ALA A 158 -0.69 -31.51 -24.42
N GLU A 159 -0.07 -32.34 -23.58
CA GLU A 159 0.89 -33.37 -23.99
C GLU A 159 0.20 -34.49 -24.78
N VAL A 160 -0.96 -34.98 -24.30
CA VAL A 160 -1.76 -36.00 -25.00
C VAL A 160 -2.29 -35.48 -26.34
N LEU A 161 -2.77 -34.24 -26.41
CA LEU A 161 -3.24 -33.66 -27.68
C LEU A 161 -2.13 -33.54 -28.72
N ARG A 162 -0.89 -33.25 -28.28
CA ARG A 162 0.27 -33.18 -29.16
C ARG A 162 0.63 -34.54 -29.72
N GLU A 163 0.65 -35.58 -28.88
CA GLU A 163 0.89 -36.96 -29.30
C GLU A 163 -0.16 -37.49 -30.28
N VAL A 164 -1.44 -37.14 -30.08
CA VAL A 164 -2.53 -37.52 -31.00
C VAL A 164 -2.37 -36.81 -32.35
N SER A 165 -2.01 -35.53 -32.36
CA SER A 165 -1.80 -34.78 -33.61
C SER A 165 -0.58 -35.26 -34.42
N GLU A 166 0.46 -35.76 -33.74
CA GLU A 166 1.65 -36.34 -34.38
C GLU A 166 1.38 -37.77 -34.90
N ALA A 167 0.38 -38.46 -34.34
CA ALA A 167 -0.04 -39.80 -34.76
C ALA A 167 -0.99 -39.80 -35.98
N GLU A 168 -1.70 -38.70 -36.24
CA GLU A 168 -2.62 -38.56 -37.39
C GLU A 168 -1.94 -37.99 -38.66
N GLY A 169 -0.66 -38.31 -38.86
CA GLY A 169 0.06 -38.02 -40.11
C GLY A 169 -0.76 -38.37 -41.36
N GLU A 170 -0.75 -37.42 -42.30
CA GLU A 170 -1.59 -37.24 -43.49
C GLU A 170 -2.06 -38.52 -44.22
N PRO A 171 -3.29 -38.55 -44.77
CA PRO A 171 -3.67 -39.61 -45.71
C PRO A 171 -2.81 -39.49 -46.98
N GLU A 172 -2.10 -40.57 -47.32
CA GLU A 172 -1.40 -40.70 -48.61
C GLU A 172 -2.36 -40.39 -49.77
N ALA A 173 -1.99 -39.38 -50.56
CA ALA A 173 -2.62 -39.04 -51.84
C ALA A 173 -1.71 -39.41 -53.01
#